data_AF-A0AAN6GL90-F1
#
_entry.id   AF-A0AAN6GL90-F1
#
_cell.length_a   1.000
_cell.length_b   1.000
_cell.length_c   1.000
_cell.angle_alpha   90.00
_cell.angle_beta   90.00
_cell.angle_gamma   90.00
#
_symmetry.space_group_name_H-M   'P 1'
#
loop_
_entity.id
_entity.type
_entity.pdbx_description
1 polymer ?
#
loop_
_entity_poly.entity_id
_entity_poly.type
_entity_poly.pdbx_seq_one_letter_code
_entity_poly.pdbx_strand_id
1 'polypeptide(L)'
;TLQQALRGARKPHRPPVNRVAQLQGQPFMKGVCTKIFTLKPKKPNSALRKVAYVRLSSGRTTIAYIPGEGHALQEHSVVLMRGGRVQDLPGVRYKLVRGALDFGGVANRMTARSKYGTKKPKAAAA
;
A
#
# COMPACT_ATOMS: atom_id res chain seq x y z
N THR A 1 26.37 34.70 -19.09
CA THR A 1 27.26 34.80 -20.27
C THR A 1 27.37 33.45 -20.97
N LEU A 2 27.73 33.42 -22.25
CA LEU A 2 27.97 32.18 -23.00
C LEU A 2 29.02 31.30 -22.30
N GLN A 3 30.09 31.90 -21.78
CA GLN A 3 31.12 31.21 -21.02
C GLN A 3 30.59 30.51 -19.76
N GLN A 4 29.60 31.06 -19.05
CA GLN A 4 28.96 30.39 -17.90
C GLN A 4 28.18 29.15 -18.34
N ALA A 5 27.49 29.20 -19.49
CA ALA A 5 26.77 28.06 -20.03
C ALA A 5 27.74 26.95 -20.49
N LEU A 6 28.83 27.31 -21.17
CA LEU A 6 29.91 26.39 -21.55
C LEU A 6 30.58 25.73 -20.33
N ARG A 7 30.67 26.44 -19.20
CA ARG A 7 31.16 25.91 -17.90
C ARG A 7 30.11 25.07 -17.14
N GLY A 8 28.97 24.75 -17.74
CA GLY A 8 27.97 23.87 -17.12
C GLY A 8 27.09 24.53 -16.05
N ALA A 9 26.88 25.86 -16.12
CA ALA A 9 26.00 26.55 -15.17
C ALA A 9 24.53 26.06 -15.21
N ARG A 10 24.09 25.44 -16.31
CA ARG A 10 22.75 24.87 -16.45
C ARG A 10 22.71 23.45 -15.88
N LYS A 11 22.27 23.32 -14.62
CA LYS A 11 22.01 22.01 -14.00
C LYS A 11 20.59 21.54 -14.34
N PRO A 12 20.39 20.26 -14.67
CA PRO A 12 19.05 19.73 -14.87
C PRO A 12 18.27 19.80 -13.55
N HIS A 13 16.96 20.00 -13.64
CA HIS A 13 16.09 19.91 -12.48
C HIS A 13 16.16 18.48 -11.90
N ARG A 14 16.27 18.37 -10.58
CA ARG A 14 16.34 17.07 -9.91
C ARG A 14 15.03 16.30 -10.13
N PRO A 15 15.08 15.03 -10.57
CA PRO A 15 13.86 14.25 -10.73
C PRO A 15 13.18 14.02 -9.37
N PRO A 16 11.84 13.87 -9.34
CA PRO A 16 11.12 13.57 -8.12
C PRO A 16 11.57 12.23 -7.54
N VAL A 17 11.79 12.19 -6.22
CA VAL A 17 12.21 10.96 -5.53
C VAL A 17 11.11 9.91 -5.59
N ASN A 18 11.45 8.70 -6.04
CA ASN A 18 10.53 7.58 -6.02
C ASN A 18 10.18 7.17 -4.58
N ARG A 19 8.93 7.44 -4.17
CA ARG A 19 8.43 7.17 -2.82
C ARG A 19 8.10 5.69 -2.60
N VAL A 20 7.98 4.90 -3.68
CA VAL A 20 7.52 3.51 -3.71
C VAL A 20 8.55 2.58 -4.39
N ALA A 21 9.82 2.76 -4.04
CA ALA A 21 10.95 2.05 -4.66
C ALA A 21 10.85 0.50 -4.62
N GLN A 22 10.06 -0.07 -3.70
CA GLN A 22 9.90 -1.52 -3.59
C GLN A 22 9.04 -2.15 -4.69
N LEU A 23 8.25 -1.32 -5.40
CA LEU A 23 7.46 -1.77 -6.54
C LEU A 23 8.25 -1.80 -7.86
N GLN A 24 9.50 -1.33 -7.88
CA GLN A 24 10.37 -1.35 -9.07
C GLN A 24 9.70 -0.76 -10.35
N GLY A 25 8.86 0.27 -10.19
CA GLY A 25 8.14 0.90 -11.30
C GLY A 25 6.81 0.23 -11.67
N GLN A 26 6.50 -0.93 -11.11
CA GLN A 26 5.22 -1.60 -11.32
C GLN A 26 4.09 -0.93 -10.53
N PRO A 27 2.84 -0.92 -11.04
CA PRO A 27 1.70 -0.36 -10.30
C PRO A 27 1.31 -1.23 -9.08
N PHE A 28 1.45 -2.54 -9.24
CA PHE A 28 1.14 -3.55 -8.23
C PHE A 28 2.22 -4.62 -8.20
N MET A 29 2.46 -5.23 -7.04
CA MET A 29 3.36 -6.37 -6.91
C MET A 29 2.75 -7.42 -5.97
N LYS A 30 2.88 -8.69 -6.36
CA LYS A 30 2.44 -9.83 -5.55
C LYS A 30 3.43 -10.08 -4.41
N GLY A 31 2.92 -10.50 -3.26
CA GLY A 31 3.73 -10.93 -2.14
C GLY A 31 3.02 -11.90 -1.22
N VAL A 32 3.76 -12.45 -0.27
CA VAL A 32 3.28 -13.38 0.74
C VAL A 32 3.40 -12.72 2.10
N CYS A 33 2.34 -12.77 2.91
CA CYS A 33 2.35 -12.28 4.28
C CYS A 33 3.27 -13.15 5.15
N THR A 34 4.27 -12.54 5.77
CA THR A 34 5.17 -13.23 6.72
C THR A 34 4.61 -13.18 8.13
N LYS A 35 4.15 -12.00 8.57
CA LYS A 35 3.49 -11.83 9.87
C LYS A 35 2.50 -10.68 9.83
N ILE A 36 1.45 -10.78 10.63
CA ILE A 36 0.39 -9.78 10.73
C ILE A 36 0.34 -9.29 12.17
N PHE A 37 0.35 -7.97 12.33
CA PHE A 37 0.50 -7.34 13.64
C PHE A 37 -0.09 -5.93 13.63
N THR A 38 -0.12 -5.30 14.80
CA THR A 38 -0.64 -3.94 14.95
C THR A 38 0.47 -2.97 15.32
N LEU A 39 0.46 -1.78 14.71
CA LEU A 39 1.35 -0.68 15.05
C LEU A 39 0.58 0.51 15.63
N LYS A 40 1.19 1.19 16.60
CA LYS A 40 0.71 2.47 17.12
C LYS A 40 1.15 3.61 16.18
N PRO A 41 0.28 4.57 15.85
CA PRO A 41 0.63 5.74 15.04
C PRO A 41 1.58 6.69 15.77
N LYS A 42 2.18 7.62 15.02
CA LYS A 42 2.89 8.77 15.60
C LYS A 42 1.91 9.70 16.32
N LYS A 43 2.39 10.37 17.38
CA LYS A 43 1.69 11.51 18.00
C LYS A 43 1.36 12.54 16.90
N PRO A 44 0.18 13.16 16.85
CA PRO A 44 -0.87 13.31 17.88
C PRO A 44 -1.93 12.20 17.91
N ASN A 45 -1.91 11.29 16.93
CA ASN A 45 -2.99 10.32 16.74
C ASN A 45 -2.83 9.13 17.69
N SER A 46 -3.94 8.50 18.05
CA SER A 46 -3.99 7.24 18.79
C SER A 46 -4.93 6.26 18.08
N ALA A 47 -4.47 5.03 17.84
CA ALA A 47 -5.24 3.93 17.25
C ALA A 47 -4.38 2.66 17.22
N LEU A 48 -4.99 1.51 16.94
CA LEU A 48 -4.30 0.30 16.53
C LEU A 48 -4.40 0.15 15.01
N ARG A 49 -3.29 0.33 14.31
CA ARG A 49 -3.23 0.19 12.85
C ARG A 49 -2.83 -1.22 12.48
N LYS A 50 -3.67 -1.93 11.73
CA LYS A 50 -3.40 -3.29 11.26
C LYS A 50 -2.43 -3.24 10.08
N VAL A 51 -1.33 -3.97 10.18
CA VAL A 51 -0.25 -4.01 9.19
C VAL A 51 0.23 -5.46 8.98
N ALA A 52 0.78 -5.72 7.81
CA ALA A 52 1.41 -6.99 7.48
C ALA A 52 2.86 -6.76 7.06
N TYR A 53 3.78 -7.62 7.50
CA TYR A 53 5.04 -7.81 6.80
C TYR A 53 4.79 -8.69 5.60
N VAL A 54 5.25 -8.23 4.43
CA VAL A 54 5.03 -8.90 3.15
C VAL A 54 6.38 -9.12 2.49
N ARG A 55 6.65 -10.36 2.11
CA ARG A 55 7.76 -10.73 1.23
C ARG A 55 7.28 -10.65 -0.22
N LEU A 56 7.82 -9.71 -0.98
CA LEU A 56 7.45 -9.48 -2.38
C LEU A 56 8.05 -10.55 -3.28
N SER A 57 7.48 -10.70 -4.47
CA SER A 57 8.05 -11.55 -5.53
C SER A 57 9.47 -11.12 -5.93
N SER A 58 9.84 -9.85 -5.73
CA SER A 58 11.22 -9.34 -5.92
C SER A 58 12.20 -9.80 -4.83
N GLY A 59 11.75 -10.58 -3.84
CA GLY A 59 12.55 -11.06 -2.71
C GLY A 59 12.70 -10.05 -1.57
N ARG A 60 12.28 -8.80 -1.77
CA ARG A 60 12.35 -7.74 -0.75
C ARG A 60 11.20 -7.85 0.24
N THR A 61 11.49 -7.59 1.51
CA THR A 61 10.48 -7.57 2.58
C THR A 61 10.05 -6.13 2.85
N THR A 62 8.75 -5.92 3.04
CA THR A 62 8.18 -4.58 3.23
C THR A 62 6.97 -4.63 4.15
N ILE A 63 6.73 -3.56 4.92
CA ILE A 63 5.53 -3.42 5.75
C ILE A 63 4.43 -2.75 4.91
N ALA A 64 3.29 -3.41 4.80
CA ALA A 64 2.10 -2.93 4.10
C ALA A 64 0.92 -2.74 5.06
N TYR A 65 0.14 -1.68 4.82
CA TYR A 65 -1.07 -1.40 5.58
C TYR A 65 -2.26 -2.20 5.08
N ILE A 66 -3.07 -2.69 6.02
CA ILE A 66 -4.31 -3.41 5.76
C ILE A 66 -5.48 -2.40 5.83
N PRO A 67 -6.07 -1.98 4.70
CA PRO A 67 -7.16 -1.00 4.71
C PRO A 67 -8.51 -1.61 5.06
N GLY A 68 -9.37 -0.81 5.69
CA GLY A 68 -10.76 -1.17 5.99
C GLY A 68 -10.98 -1.74 7.38
N GLU A 69 -12.20 -2.19 7.63
CA GLU A 69 -12.63 -2.80 8.89
C GLU A 69 -12.48 -4.33 8.80
N GLY A 70 -11.95 -4.95 9.86
CA GLY A 70 -11.65 -6.39 9.89
C GLY A 70 -10.62 -6.82 8.84
N HIS A 71 -10.11 -8.06 8.91
CA HIS A 71 -9.39 -8.72 7.81
C HIS A 71 -9.30 -10.21 8.11
N ALA A 72 -9.18 -11.03 7.07
CA ALA A 72 -9.06 -12.48 7.18
C ALA A 72 -7.66 -13.00 6.80
N LEU A 73 -6.67 -12.11 6.66
CA LEU A 73 -5.31 -12.52 6.29
C LEU A 73 -4.67 -13.32 7.42
N GLN A 74 -3.87 -14.30 7.03
CA GLN A 74 -3.06 -15.14 7.90
C GLN A 74 -1.60 -15.09 7.44
N GLU A 75 -0.72 -15.74 8.21
CA GLU A 75 0.62 -16.03 7.72
C GLU A 75 0.51 -16.86 6.43
N HIS A 76 1.44 -16.64 5.50
CA HIS A 76 1.47 -17.26 4.17
C HIS A 76 0.34 -16.89 3.20
N SER A 77 -0.62 -16.05 3.58
CA SER A 77 -1.61 -15.54 2.63
C SER A 77 -0.95 -14.75 1.50
N VAL A 78 -1.39 -14.99 0.27
CA VAL A 78 -0.92 -14.30 -0.92
C VAL A 78 -1.71 -13.02 -1.12
N VAL A 79 -1.00 -11.91 -1.22
CA VAL A 79 -1.60 -10.57 -1.29
C VAL A 79 -1.05 -9.75 -2.44
N LEU A 80 -1.86 -8.82 -2.93
CA LEU A 80 -1.45 -7.84 -3.91
C LEU A 80 -1.17 -6.50 -3.21
N MET A 81 0.04 -5.97 -3.39
CA MET A 81 0.48 -4.72 -2.80
C MET A 81 0.42 -3.58 -3.84
N ARG A 82 0.04 -2.38 -3.39
CA ARG A 82 0.10 -1.15 -4.18
C ARG A 82 0.81 -0.02 -3.45
N GLY A 83 1.18 0.99 -4.22
CA GLY A 83 1.71 2.24 -3.69
C GLY A 83 0.68 2.98 -2.84
N GLY A 84 1.10 3.51 -1.69
CA GLY A 84 0.22 4.32 -0.86
C GLY A 84 0.75 4.47 0.56
N ARG A 85 1.33 5.64 0.86
CA ARG A 85 1.82 5.94 2.21
C ARG A 85 0.66 6.05 3.20
N VAL A 86 0.88 5.54 4.40
CA VAL A 86 0.07 5.86 5.58
C VAL A 86 0.79 6.97 6.32
N GLN A 87 0.17 8.14 6.43
CA GLN A 87 0.79 9.36 6.97
C GLN A 87 1.14 9.23 8.46
N ASP A 88 0.33 8.45 9.18
CA ASP A 88 0.43 8.27 10.63
C ASP A 88 1.53 7.28 11.05
N LEU A 89 1.86 6.31 10.19
CA LEU A 89 2.81 5.25 10.52
C LEU A 89 4.16 5.53 9.87
N PRO A 90 5.26 5.66 10.64
CA PRO A 90 6.59 5.74 10.05
C PRO A 90 6.93 4.41 9.37
N GLY A 91 7.61 4.47 8.23
CA GLY A 91 8.05 3.28 7.48
C GLY A 91 6.97 2.58 6.63
N VAL A 92 5.67 2.82 6.86
CA VAL A 92 4.58 2.16 6.12
C VAL A 92 4.22 2.95 4.86
N ARG A 93 4.85 2.59 3.73
CA ARG A 93 4.72 3.29 2.44
C ARG A 93 3.76 2.62 1.45
N TYR A 94 3.23 1.45 1.80
CA TYR A 94 2.43 0.61 0.91
C TYR A 94 1.11 0.20 1.55
N LYS A 95 0.14 -0.14 0.70
CA LYS A 95 -1.19 -0.61 1.08
C LYS A 95 -1.49 -1.91 0.35
N LEU A 96 -2.17 -2.83 1.02
CA LEU A 96 -2.71 -4.02 0.38
C LEU A 96 -3.99 -3.67 -0.40
N VAL A 97 -4.18 -4.37 -1.52
CA VAL A 97 -5.36 -4.23 -2.39
C VAL A 97 -6.42 -5.24 -1.95
N ARG A 98 -7.57 -4.73 -1.50
CA ARG A 98 -8.73 -5.56 -1.13
C ARG A 98 -9.40 -6.15 -2.36
N GLY A 99 -9.95 -7.36 -2.20
CA GLY A 99 -10.69 -8.06 -3.25
C GLY A 99 -9.80 -8.72 -4.30
N ALA A 100 -8.53 -8.94 -4.00
CA ALA A 100 -7.56 -9.56 -4.90
C ALA A 100 -6.78 -10.68 -4.17
N LEU A 101 -6.57 -11.80 -4.85
CA LEU A 101 -5.92 -13.00 -4.30
C LEU A 101 -6.62 -13.45 -3.00
N ASP A 102 -5.88 -13.77 -1.95
CA ASP A 102 -6.44 -14.24 -0.68
C ASP A 102 -7.02 -13.09 0.17
N PHE A 103 -6.80 -11.83 -0.24
CA PHE A 103 -7.29 -10.69 0.52
C PHE A 103 -8.73 -10.33 0.15
N GLY A 104 -9.68 -10.93 0.89
CA GLY A 104 -11.11 -10.67 0.74
C GLY A 104 -11.51 -9.20 0.96
N GLY A 105 -12.63 -8.82 0.34
CA GLY A 105 -13.25 -7.51 0.51
C GLY A 105 -13.75 -7.25 1.94
N VAL A 106 -14.14 -6.02 2.23
CA VAL A 106 -14.76 -5.67 3.52
C VAL A 106 -16.24 -6.06 3.48
N ALA A 107 -16.69 -6.84 4.46
CA ALA A 107 -18.09 -7.25 4.58
C ALA A 107 -19.00 -6.04 4.83
N ASN A 108 -20.23 -6.10 4.33
CA ASN A 108 -21.29 -5.10 4.55
C ASN A 108 -20.93 -3.64 4.20
N ARG A 109 -19.91 -3.44 3.34
CA ARG A 109 -19.53 -2.09 2.91
C ARG A 109 -20.50 -1.57 1.85
N MET A 110 -21.27 -0.53 2.19
CA MET A 110 -22.19 0.12 1.25
C MET A 110 -21.53 1.26 0.45
N THR A 111 -20.60 2.01 1.06
CA THR A 111 -19.94 3.18 0.45
C THR A 111 -18.49 2.90 0.04
N ALA A 112 -18.04 3.53 -1.06
CA ALA A 112 -16.67 3.40 -1.60
C ALA A 112 -16.22 1.94 -1.84
N ARG A 113 -17.16 1.09 -2.29
CA ARG A 113 -16.99 -0.37 -2.43
C ARG A 113 -15.79 -0.79 -3.28
N SER A 114 -15.54 -0.09 -4.39
CA SER A 114 -14.43 -0.36 -5.31
C SER A 114 -13.06 -0.28 -4.62
N LYS A 115 -12.92 0.58 -3.61
CA LYS A 115 -11.67 0.73 -2.84
C LYS A 115 -11.42 -0.43 -1.88
N TYR A 116 -12.48 -1.09 -1.43
CA TYR A 116 -12.45 -2.13 -0.39
C TYR A 116 -12.85 -3.53 -0.90
N GLY A 117 -12.94 -3.71 -2.22
CA GLY A 117 -13.16 -5.02 -2.84
C GLY A 117 -14.53 -5.64 -2.58
N THR A 118 -15.54 -4.83 -2.25
CA THR A 118 -16.91 -5.30 -1.95
C THR A 118 -17.76 -5.27 -3.22
N LYS A 119 -18.46 -6.36 -3.55
CA LYS A 119 -19.38 -6.39 -4.69
C LYS A 119 -20.64 -5.56 -4.39
N LYS A 120 -21.34 -5.10 -5.44
CA LYS A 120 -22.65 -4.47 -5.28
C LYS A 120 -23.61 -5.52 -4.70
N PRO A 121 -24.31 -5.23 -3.57
CA PRO A 121 -25.31 -6.16 -3.06
C PRO A 121 -26.39 -6.33 -4.14
N LYS A 122 -26.81 -7.57 -4.37
CA LYS A 122 -27.97 -7.84 -5.19
C LYS A 122 -29.17 -7.27 -4.43
N ALA A 123 -29.94 -6.37 -5.04
CA ALA A 123 -31.26 -6.04 -4.50
C ALA A 123 -32.01 -7.37 -4.40
N ALA A 124 -32.64 -7.66 -3.26
CA ALA A 124 -33.58 -8.78 -3.21
C ALA A 124 -34.52 -8.57 -4.41
N ALA A 125 -34.60 -9.56 -5.30
CA ALA A 125 -35.64 -9.53 -6.32
C ALA A 125 -36.94 -9.47 -5.53
N ALA A 126 -37.62 -8.33 -5.63
CA ALA A 126 -38.96 -8.17 -5.09
C ALA A 126 -39.89 -9.17 -5.78
#